data_AF-A0AA96J0C6-F1
#
_entry.id   AF-A0AA96J0C6-F1
#
_cell.length_a   1.000
_cell.length_b   1.000
_cell.length_c   1.000
_cell.angle_alpha   90.00
_cell.angle_beta   90.00
_cell.angle_gamma   90.00
#
_symmetry.space_group_name_H-M   'P 1'
#
loop_
_entity.id
_entity.type
_entity.pdbx_description
1 polymer ?
#
loop_
_entity_poly.entity_id
_entity_poly.type
_entity_poly.pdbx_seq_one_letter_code
_entity_poly.pdbx_strand_id
1 'polypeptide(L)'
;MNTLNSSSIMQVLRSYMPFLMMMVVVAAMIMLPDMAHAATDQGEGALPFEEPMQKLNKSLSGPIAFGLSLIGIIAAGAVLIFGGEMSGFLRTLVFLVLVIAIIVNAKGIITMIAGEGAQIAMYIDANTTGLVSRIRDLG
;
A
#
# COMPACT_ATOMS: atom_id res chain seq x y z
N MET A 1 -36.14 35.55 25.96
CA MET A 1 -34.93 35.30 25.16
C MET A 1 -34.29 34.01 25.67
N ASN A 2 -33.92 33.05 24.80
CA ASN A 2 -33.16 31.80 25.07
C ASN A 2 -33.86 30.44 24.88
N THR A 3 -34.79 30.30 23.93
CA THR A 3 -35.29 28.96 23.49
C THR A 3 -34.62 28.43 22.21
N LEU A 4 -33.55 29.08 21.72
CA LEU A 4 -32.94 28.78 20.43
C LEU A 4 -31.89 27.64 20.45
N ASN A 5 -31.59 27.06 21.61
CA ASN A 5 -30.41 26.21 21.71
C ASN A 5 -30.69 24.70 21.57
N SER A 6 -31.75 24.16 22.16
CA SER A 6 -31.89 22.69 22.24
C SER A 6 -32.46 22.04 20.97
N SER A 7 -33.39 22.69 20.26
CA SER A 7 -34.01 22.15 19.04
C SER A 7 -33.14 22.33 17.79
N SER A 8 -32.41 23.46 17.70
CA SER A 8 -31.49 23.76 16.60
C SER A 8 -30.24 22.86 16.63
N ILE A 9 -29.66 22.62 17.81
CA ILE A 9 -28.55 21.66 17.98
C ILE A 9 -29.01 20.25 17.58
N MET A 10 -30.23 19.88 17.92
CA MET A 10 -30.76 18.55 17.60
C MET A 10 -31.09 18.39 16.10
N GLN A 11 -31.44 19.47 15.39
CA GLN A 11 -31.59 19.46 13.93
C GLN A 11 -30.23 19.41 13.21
N VAL A 12 -29.23 20.15 13.69
CA VAL A 12 -27.87 20.09 13.13
C VAL A 12 -27.25 18.72 13.39
N LEU A 13 -27.35 18.18 14.61
CA LEU A 13 -26.91 16.81 14.92
C LEU A 13 -27.63 15.76 14.07
N ARG A 14 -28.95 15.89 13.87
CA ARG A 14 -29.72 14.97 13.02
C ARG A 14 -29.36 15.08 11.54
N SER A 15 -28.94 16.25 11.07
CA SER A 15 -28.46 16.49 9.70
C SER A 15 -27.02 16.00 9.49
N TYR A 16 -26.16 16.08 10.51
CA TYR A 16 -24.78 15.57 10.48
C TYR A 16 -24.68 14.06 10.78
N MET A 17 -25.68 13.44 11.44
CA MET A 17 -25.72 11.99 11.70
C MET A 17 -25.55 11.10 10.45
N PRO A 18 -26.27 11.31 9.33
CA PRO A 18 -26.08 10.47 8.13
C PRO A 18 -24.71 10.70 7.49
N PHE A 19 -24.16 11.92 7.54
CA PHE A 19 -22.82 12.22 7.04
C PHE A 19 -21.74 11.54 7.89
N LEU A 20 -21.91 11.55 9.22
CA LEU A 20 -21.00 10.88 10.15
C LEU A 20 -21.10 9.36 10.03
N MET A 21 -22.30 8.80 9.83
CA MET A 21 -22.48 7.39 9.48
C MET A 21 -21.81 7.03 8.15
N MET A 22 -21.95 7.85 7.12
CA MET A 22 -21.31 7.61 5.81
C MET A 22 -19.79 7.69 5.92
N MET A 23 -19.26 8.63 6.72
CA MET A 23 -17.83 8.75 6.98
C MET A 23 -17.29 7.56 7.79
N VAL A 24 -18.03 7.09 8.80
CA VAL A 24 -17.71 5.87 9.56
C VAL A 24 -17.80 4.62 8.70
N VAL A 25 -18.79 4.52 7.80
CA VAL A 25 -18.91 3.39 6.86
C VAL A 25 -17.76 3.40 5.85
N VAL A 26 -17.38 4.56 5.31
CA VAL A 26 -16.22 4.69 4.42
C VAL A 26 -14.92 4.38 5.17
N ALA A 27 -14.76 4.87 6.40
CA ALA A 27 -13.60 4.55 7.23
C ALA A 27 -13.55 3.07 7.61
N ALA A 28 -14.69 2.44 7.89
CA ALA A 28 -14.81 1.01 8.13
C ALA A 28 -14.44 0.21 6.89
N MET A 29 -14.91 0.60 5.69
CA MET A 29 -14.55 -0.05 4.42
C MET A 29 -13.04 0.06 4.13
N ILE A 30 -12.38 1.15 4.53
CA ILE A 30 -10.92 1.31 4.40
C ILE A 30 -10.15 0.52 5.47
N MET A 31 -10.73 0.31 6.66
CA MET A 31 -10.18 -0.52 7.75
C MET A 31 -10.55 -2.00 7.66
N LEU A 32 -11.31 -2.43 6.63
CA LEU A 32 -11.72 -3.82 6.41
C LEU A 32 -10.88 -4.66 5.40
N PRO A 33 -9.59 -4.40 5.10
CA PRO A 33 -8.90 -5.25 4.13
C PRO A 33 -8.66 -6.71 4.60
N ASP A 34 -9.10 -7.12 5.80
CA ASP A 34 -8.84 -8.46 6.33
C ASP A 34 -9.84 -9.58 5.95
N MET A 35 -10.93 -9.29 5.23
CA MET A 35 -11.93 -10.33 4.89
C MET A 35 -12.29 -10.40 3.40
N ALA A 36 -11.35 -10.09 2.51
CA ALA A 36 -11.34 -10.70 1.18
C ALA A 36 -10.65 -12.08 1.25
N HIS A 37 -11.06 -12.91 2.20
CA HIS A 37 -10.87 -14.36 2.10
C HIS A 37 -11.85 -14.83 1.01
N ALA A 38 -11.46 -14.64 -0.25
CA ALA A 38 -11.91 -15.58 -1.28
C ALA A 38 -11.49 -16.95 -0.75
N ALA A 39 -12.45 -17.84 -0.56
CA ALA A 39 -12.24 -19.20 -0.09
C ALA A 39 -11.16 -19.88 -0.94
N THR A 40 -9.91 -19.78 -0.50
CA THR A 40 -8.88 -20.72 -0.86
C THR A 40 -9.11 -21.86 0.10
N ASP A 41 -9.98 -22.79 -0.29
CA ASP A 41 -10.03 -24.09 0.34
C ASP A 41 -8.60 -24.67 0.23
N GLN A 42 -7.92 -24.67 1.37
CA GLN A 42 -6.86 -25.61 1.68
C GLN A 42 -7.44 -27.00 1.50
N GLY A 43 -7.40 -27.56 0.30
CA GLY A 43 -7.97 -28.89 0.10
C GLY A 43 -8.05 -29.32 -1.35
N GLU A 44 -6.98 -29.97 -1.82
CA GLU A 44 -7.09 -31.21 -2.59
C GLU A 44 -8.09 -31.22 -3.78
N GLY A 45 -7.91 -30.30 -4.74
CA GLY A 45 -8.76 -30.31 -5.94
C GLY A 45 -8.47 -29.20 -6.93
N ALA A 46 -7.20 -29.03 -7.33
CA ALA A 46 -6.78 -27.95 -8.23
C ALA A 46 -7.47 -28.05 -9.60
N LEU A 47 -8.54 -27.29 -9.78
CA LEU A 47 -9.12 -27.07 -11.10
C LEU A 47 -8.23 -26.08 -11.87
N PRO A 48 -7.90 -26.34 -13.15
CA PRO A 48 -6.89 -25.58 -13.92
C PRO A 48 -7.23 -24.10 -14.16
N PHE A 49 -8.43 -23.67 -13.77
CA PHE A 49 -8.92 -22.30 -13.85
C PHE A 49 -8.73 -21.48 -12.55
N GLU A 50 -8.25 -22.07 -11.45
CA GLU A 50 -7.87 -21.34 -10.23
C GLU A 50 -6.46 -20.74 -10.29
N GLU A 51 -5.55 -21.39 -11.01
CA GLU A 51 -4.18 -20.92 -11.21
C GLU A 51 -4.09 -19.49 -11.83
N PRO A 52 -4.86 -19.17 -12.89
CA PRO A 52 -4.89 -17.83 -13.47
C PRO A 52 -5.41 -16.77 -12.50
N MET A 53 -6.42 -17.10 -11.68
CA MET A 53 -7.01 -16.16 -10.72
C MET A 53 -6.11 -15.93 -9.50
N GLN A 54 -5.41 -16.97 -9.04
CA GLN A 54 -4.38 -16.82 -8.00
C GLN A 54 -3.18 -16.02 -8.50
N LYS A 55 -2.72 -16.23 -9.74
CA LYS A 55 -1.67 -15.41 -10.36
C LYS A 55 -2.10 -13.95 -10.53
N LEU A 56 -3.36 -13.69 -10.86
CA LEU A 56 -3.89 -12.33 -10.97
C LEU A 56 -3.85 -11.61 -9.60
N ASN A 57 -4.32 -12.26 -8.54
CA ASN A 57 -4.24 -11.75 -7.17
C ASN A 57 -2.79 -11.53 -6.71
N LYS A 58 -1.89 -12.46 -7.03
CA LYS A 58 -0.45 -12.33 -6.76
C LYS A 58 0.18 -11.18 -7.53
N SER A 59 -0.31 -10.86 -8.73
CA SER A 59 0.20 -9.77 -9.56
C SER A 59 -0.33 -8.41 -9.11
N LEU A 60 -1.61 -8.35 -8.73
CA LEU A 60 -2.23 -7.18 -8.09
C LEU A 60 -1.60 -6.87 -6.73
N SER A 61 -1.14 -7.88 -6.01
CA SER A 61 -0.40 -7.74 -4.75
C SER A 61 1.13 -7.73 -4.95
N GLY A 62 1.59 -7.84 -6.20
CA GLY A 62 2.99 -8.00 -6.58
C GLY A 62 3.64 -6.70 -7.08
N PRO A 63 4.76 -6.78 -7.83
CA PRO A 63 5.56 -5.60 -8.24
C PRO A 63 4.78 -4.50 -8.99
N ILE A 64 3.62 -4.83 -9.58
CA ILE A 64 2.72 -3.86 -10.23
C ILE A 64 2.15 -2.85 -9.23
N ALA A 65 1.79 -3.28 -8.01
CA ALA A 65 1.32 -2.38 -6.96
C ALA A 65 2.41 -1.39 -6.52
N PHE A 66 3.65 -1.86 -6.43
CA PHE A 66 4.81 -1.02 -6.12
C PHE A 66 5.03 0.05 -7.22
N GLY A 67 4.94 -0.35 -8.49
CA GLY A 67 5.02 0.59 -9.62
C GLY A 67 3.92 1.65 -9.61
N LEU A 68 2.67 1.26 -9.34
CA LEU A 68 1.54 2.20 -9.23
C LEU A 68 1.73 3.20 -8.08
N SER A 69 2.20 2.71 -6.93
CA SER A 69 2.50 3.56 -5.78
C SER A 69 3.59 4.58 -6.11
N LEU A 70 4.64 4.19 -6.84
CA LEU A 70 5.72 5.10 -7.23
C LEU A 70 5.22 6.21 -8.17
N ILE A 71 4.40 5.86 -9.16
CA ILE A 71 3.76 6.83 -10.06
C ILE A 71 2.90 7.82 -9.27
N GLY A 72 2.13 7.33 -8.30
CA GLY A 72 1.30 8.18 -7.42
C GLY A 72 2.12 9.18 -6.60
N ILE A 73 3.27 8.76 -6.04
CA ILE A 73 4.18 9.64 -5.29
C ILE A 73 4.74 10.75 -6.18
N ILE A 74 5.19 10.40 -7.39
CA ILE A 74 5.75 11.38 -8.34
C ILE A 74 4.67 12.37 -8.79
N ALA A 75 3.46 11.91 -9.09
CA ALA A 75 2.34 12.76 -9.44
C ALA A 75 1.96 13.72 -8.30
N ALA A 76 1.89 13.23 -7.06
CA ALA A 76 1.64 14.05 -5.87
C ALA A 76 2.74 15.10 -5.65
N GLY A 77 4.01 14.73 -5.83
CA GLY A 77 5.14 15.66 -5.75
C GLY A 77 5.10 16.75 -6.83
N ALA A 78 4.76 16.39 -8.07
CA ALA A 78 4.62 17.34 -9.17
C ALA A 78 3.48 18.34 -8.91
N VAL A 79 2.34 17.86 -8.40
CA VAL A 79 1.21 18.71 -8.00
C VAL A 79 1.58 19.64 -6.83
N LEU A 80 2.49 19.26 -5.94
CA LEU A 80 2.93 20.13 -4.84
C LEU A 80 3.80 21.31 -5.32
N ILE A 81 4.63 21.07 -6.35
CA ILE A 81 5.54 22.10 -6.92
C ILE A 81 4.78 23.05 -7.85
N PHE A 82 3.92 22.50 -8.71
CA PHE A 82 3.19 23.26 -9.73
C PHE A 82 1.72 23.57 -9.37
N GLY A 83 1.23 23.13 -8.20
CA GLY A 83 -0.15 23.28 -7.74
C GLY A 83 -0.52 24.70 -7.33
N GLY A 84 -0.47 25.61 -8.30
CA GLY A 84 -0.89 27.00 -8.15
C GLY A 84 -2.35 27.10 -7.74
N GLU A 85 -2.59 27.92 -6.70
CA GLU A 85 -3.89 28.31 -6.14
C GLU A 85 -4.92 27.19 -5.94
N MET A 86 -4.48 25.94 -5.79
CA MET A 86 -5.38 24.89 -5.33
C MET A 86 -5.76 25.21 -3.88
N SER A 87 -7.07 25.37 -3.64
CA SER A 87 -7.70 25.50 -2.33
C SER A 87 -6.89 24.77 -1.27
N GLY A 88 -6.55 25.44 -0.16
CA GLY A 88 -5.65 24.89 0.87
C GLY A 88 -5.95 23.44 1.25
N PHE A 89 -7.22 23.03 1.13
CA PHE A 89 -7.70 21.65 1.22
C PHE A 89 -6.95 20.64 0.32
N LEU A 90 -6.77 20.90 -0.97
CA LEU A 90 -6.06 20.00 -1.89
C LEU A 90 -4.59 19.88 -1.53
N ARG A 91 -3.95 20.98 -1.10
CA ARG A 91 -2.57 20.94 -0.61
C ARG A 91 -2.45 20.05 0.63
N THR A 92 -3.39 20.15 1.57
CA THR A 92 -3.43 19.30 2.76
C THR A 92 -3.71 17.84 2.42
N LEU A 93 -4.61 17.57 1.46
CA LEU A 93 -4.96 16.23 1.01
C LEU A 93 -3.77 15.56 0.31
N VAL A 94 -3.11 16.24 -0.61
CA VAL A 94 -1.92 15.72 -1.31
C VAL A 94 -0.79 15.44 -0.31
N PHE A 95 -0.60 16.31 0.68
CA PHE A 95 0.39 16.08 1.75
C PHE A 95 0.05 14.84 2.59
N LEU A 96 -1.23 14.63 2.93
CA LEU A 96 -1.69 13.44 3.64
C LEU A 96 -1.43 12.15 2.84
N VAL A 97 -1.74 12.15 1.55
CA VAL A 97 -1.48 11.01 0.64
C VAL A 97 0.02 10.72 0.55
N LEU A 98 0.86 11.76 0.46
CA LEU A 98 2.32 11.62 0.45
C LEU A 98 2.84 10.90 1.70
N VAL A 99 2.34 11.28 2.88
CA VAL A 99 2.72 10.65 4.15
C VAL A 99 2.29 9.18 4.18
N ILE A 100 1.05 8.88 3.80
CA ILE A 100 0.53 7.49 3.78
C ILE A 100 1.34 6.63 2.79
N ALA A 101 1.67 7.15 1.62
CA ALA A 101 2.46 6.43 0.61
C ALA A 101 3.87 6.07 1.11
N ILE A 102 4.53 6.98 1.85
CA ILE A 102 5.84 6.70 2.47
C ILE A 102 5.71 5.61 3.54
N ILE A 103 4.67 5.65 4.38
CA ILE A 103 4.44 4.64 5.43
C ILE A 103 4.22 3.25 4.80
N VAL A 104 3.43 3.15 3.73
CA VAL A 104 3.15 1.89 3.02
C VAL A 104 4.43 1.31 2.37
N ASN A 105 5.28 2.17 1.80
CA ASN A 105 6.52 1.75 1.14
C ASN A 105 7.74 1.65 2.07
N ALA A 106 7.61 2.02 3.35
CA ALA A 106 8.72 2.07 4.29
C ALA A 106 9.48 0.75 4.38
N LYS A 107 8.77 -0.39 4.36
CA LYS A 107 9.38 -1.73 4.38
C LYS A 107 10.32 -1.94 3.19
N GLY A 108 9.90 -1.59 1.98
CA GLY A 108 10.74 -1.71 0.77
C GLY A 108 11.95 -0.78 0.78
N ILE A 109 11.80 0.45 1.27
CA ILE A 109 12.90 1.43 1.40
C ILE A 109 13.94 0.94 2.40
N ILE A 110 13.51 0.41 3.56
CA ILE A 110 14.40 -0.15 4.58
C ILE A 110 15.19 -1.33 4.00
N THR A 111 14.54 -2.23 3.27
CA THR A 111 15.19 -3.36 2.61
C THR A 111 16.24 -2.92 1.57
N MET A 112 15.94 -1.91 0.75
CA MET A 112 16.89 -1.35 -0.22
C MET A 112 18.12 -0.72 0.46
N ILE A 113 17.92 0.00 1.57
CA ILE A 113 18.99 0.65 2.33
C ILE A 113 19.80 -0.38 3.16
N ALA A 114 19.15 -1.43 3.67
CA ALA A 114 19.77 -2.49 4.46
C ALA A 114 20.71 -3.40 3.64
N GLY A 115 20.86 -3.16 2.34
CA GLY A 115 21.95 -3.74 1.56
C GLY A 115 21.74 -5.19 1.12
N GLU A 116 20.48 -5.65 0.99
CA GLU A 116 20.18 -6.95 0.36
C GLU A 116 20.83 -7.11 -1.03
N GLY A 117 21.10 -6.02 -1.75
CA GLY A 117 21.87 -6.06 -3.01
C GLY A 117 23.33 -6.55 -2.88
N ALA A 118 23.99 -6.35 -1.73
CA ALA A 118 25.36 -6.82 -1.49
C ALA A 118 25.41 -8.32 -1.14
N GLN A 119 24.33 -8.85 -0.57
CA GLN A 119 24.21 -10.26 -0.17
C GLN A 119 24.12 -11.17 -1.41
N ILE A 120 23.47 -10.69 -2.47
CA ILE A 120 23.32 -11.42 -3.74
C ILE A 120 24.67 -11.50 -4.47
N ALA A 121 25.47 -10.43 -4.45
CA ALA A 121 26.82 -10.43 -5.02
C ALA A 121 27.78 -11.37 -4.26
N MET A 122 27.69 -11.41 -2.92
CA MET A 122 28.49 -12.32 -2.09
C MET A 122 28.15 -13.79 -2.34
N TYR A 123 26.87 -14.13 -2.53
CA TYR A 123 26.47 -15.52 -2.83
C TYR A 123 27.06 -16.03 -4.17
N ILE A 124 27.17 -15.15 -5.17
CA ILE A 124 27.74 -15.47 -6.48
C ILE A 124 29.28 -15.60 -6.40
N ASP A 125 29.93 -14.72 -5.64
CA ASP A 125 31.39 -14.77 -5.43
C ASP A 125 31.81 -15.96 -4.55
N ALA A 126 31.06 -16.25 -3.49
CA ALA A 126 31.30 -17.40 -2.63
C ALA A 126 31.15 -18.74 -3.38
N ASN A 127 30.14 -18.86 -4.24
CA ASN A 127 29.95 -20.06 -5.05
C ASN A 127 31.04 -20.18 -6.12
N THR A 128 31.40 -19.09 -6.81
CA THR A 128 32.46 -19.11 -7.83
C THR A 128 33.83 -19.40 -7.22
N THR A 129 34.19 -18.75 -6.12
CA THR A 129 35.44 -18.97 -5.38
C THR A 129 35.48 -20.38 -4.78
N GLY A 130 34.34 -20.88 -4.29
CA GLY A 130 34.16 -22.25 -3.86
C GLY A 130 34.50 -23.24 -4.97
N LEU A 131 33.93 -23.08 -6.16
CA LEU A 131 34.21 -23.97 -7.31
C LEU A 131 35.67 -23.89 -7.77
N VAL A 132 36.26 -22.70 -7.80
CA VAL A 132 37.68 -22.52 -8.19
C VAL A 132 38.63 -23.19 -7.19
N SER A 133 38.34 -23.13 -5.89
CA SER A 133 39.13 -23.84 -4.87
C SER A 133 39.01 -25.35 -5.01
N ARG A 134 37.82 -25.88 -5.31
CA ARG A 134 37.58 -27.31 -5.51
C ARG A 134 38.32 -27.85 -6.74
N ILE A 135 38.39 -27.07 -7.81
CA ILE A 135 39.14 -27.45 -9.01
C ILE A 135 40.66 -27.41 -8.75
N ARG A 136 41.13 -26.45 -7.95
CA ARG A 136 42.55 -26.33 -7.57
C ARG A 136 43.04 -27.48 -6.68
N ASP A 137 42.18 -28.03 -5.83
CA ASP A 137 42.52 -29.16 -4.95
C ASP A 137 42.50 -30.54 -5.66
N LEU A 138 42.09 -30.59 -6.95
CA LEU A 138 41.97 -31.81 -7.75
C LEU A 138 43.13 -32.02 -8.76
N GLY A 139 44.14 -31.16 -8.75
CA GLY A 139 45.37 -31.29 -9.54
C GLY A 139 46.60 -31.37 -8.67
#